data_AF-A5GSS5-F1
#
_entry.id   AF-A5GSS5-F1
#
_cell.length_a   1.000
_cell.length_b   1.000
_cell.length_c   1.000
_cell.angle_alpha   90.00
_cell.angle_beta   90.00
_cell.angle_gamma   90.00
#
_symmetry.space_group_name_H-M   'P 1'
#
loop_
_entity.id
_entity.type
_entity.pdbx_description
1 polymer ?
#
loop_
_entity_poly.entity_id
_entity_poly.type
_entity_poly.pdbx_seq_one_letter_code
_entity_poly.pdbx_strand_id
1 'polypeptide(L)'
;MERLVDAHIACIQGVPGHRVIASLECKVKGPSGLLMTFLMHWQFKTGYHEKAARQFMATGAPFPVCTSWKRFHAPGSVEGWILVETDDAAVCYEHAAEWAEYLDWKVSPVFTDEQAGPLIGKVYS
;
A
#
# COMPACT_ATOMS: atom_id res chain seq x y z
N MET A 1 -2.62 24.34 21.28
CA MET A 1 -3.75 23.78 20.51
C MET A 1 -4.58 24.96 19.98
N GLU A 2 -4.01 25.77 19.09
CA GLU A 2 -4.64 27.03 18.66
C GLU A 2 -4.05 27.62 17.35
N ARG A 3 -3.36 26.80 16.55
CA ARG A 3 -2.73 27.24 15.28
C ARG A 3 -3.00 26.29 14.10
N LEU A 4 -4.13 25.58 14.13
CA LEU A 4 -4.51 24.60 13.11
C LEU A 4 -5.87 24.85 12.47
N VAL A 5 -6.60 25.90 12.88
CA VAL A 5 -7.96 26.16 12.37
C VAL A 5 -7.99 27.20 11.26
N ASP A 6 -6.98 28.08 11.18
CA ASP A 6 -7.01 29.22 10.24
C ASP A 6 -6.70 28.85 8.78
N ALA A 7 -6.10 27.67 8.52
CA ALA A 7 -5.79 27.24 7.16
C ALA A 7 -7.01 26.64 6.42
N HIS A 8 -8.08 26.27 7.13
CA HIS A 8 -9.21 25.55 6.51
C HIS A 8 -10.26 26.47 5.87
N ILE A 9 -10.25 27.78 6.18
CA ILE A 9 -11.30 28.72 5.70
C ILE A 9 -10.90 29.46 4.40
N ALA A 10 -9.62 29.47 4.02
CA ALA A 10 -9.16 30.26 2.87
C ALA A 10 -9.45 29.63 1.49
N CYS A 11 -9.88 28.37 1.40
CA CYS A 11 -10.10 27.69 0.11
C CYS A 11 -11.45 28.00 -0.59
N ILE A 12 -12.39 28.71 0.05
CA ILE A 12 -13.75 28.91 -0.53
C ILE A 12 -13.94 30.26 -1.23
N GLN A 13 -13.01 31.21 -1.12
CA GLN A 13 -13.16 32.53 -1.74
C GLN A 13 -12.17 32.67 -2.90
N GLY A 14 -12.62 32.36 -4.11
CA GLY A 14 -11.87 32.61 -5.34
C GLY A 14 -11.64 34.10 -5.57
N VAL A 15 -10.45 34.59 -5.24
CA VAL A 15 -10.02 35.96 -5.54
C VAL A 15 -9.29 35.96 -6.89
N PRO A 16 -9.74 36.73 -7.90
CA PRO A 16 -9.04 36.80 -9.18
C PRO A 16 -7.73 37.59 -9.03
N GLY A 17 -6.59 36.99 -9.39
CA GLY A 17 -5.33 37.74 -9.58
C GLY A 17 -4.04 37.13 -9.04
N HIS A 18 -4.07 35.96 -8.39
CA HIS A 18 -2.84 35.35 -7.86
C HIS A 18 -2.36 34.19 -8.73
N ARG A 19 -1.11 34.31 -9.19
CA ARG A 19 -0.37 33.34 -10.00
C ARG A 19 -0.43 31.95 -9.35
N VAL A 20 -0.64 30.93 -10.18
CA VAL A 20 -0.52 29.51 -9.83
C VAL A 20 0.90 29.26 -9.34
N ILE A 21 1.10 29.27 -8.03
CA ILE A 21 2.33 28.82 -7.40
C ILE A 21 2.26 27.30 -7.37
N ALA A 22 3.31 26.67 -7.86
CA ALA A 22 3.54 25.25 -8.02
C ALA A 22 2.68 24.36 -7.11
N SER A 23 1.98 23.41 -7.74
CA SER A 23 1.41 22.23 -7.09
C SER A 23 2.53 21.51 -6.33
N LEU A 24 2.73 21.90 -5.07
CA LEU A 24 3.40 21.08 -4.09
C LEU A 24 2.51 19.86 -3.94
N GLU A 25 2.91 18.76 -4.59
CA GLU A 25 2.44 17.44 -4.24
C GLU A 25 2.60 17.29 -2.72
N CYS A 26 1.49 17.40 -2.01
CA CYS A 26 1.42 17.04 -0.61
C CYS A 26 1.56 15.52 -0.55
N LYS A 27 2.79 15.02 -0.70
CA LYS A 27 3.15 13.67 -0.29
C LYS A 27 3.06 13.68 1.22
N VAL A 28 1.91 13.24 1.72
CA VAL A 28 1.73 12.84 3.12
C VAL A 28 2.68 11.67 3.36
N LYS A 29 3.95 11.97 3.64
CA LYS A 29 4.92 10.97 4.09
C LYS A 29 4.53 10.60 5.52
N GLY A 30 4.19 9.34 5.73
CA GLY A 30 3.98 8.80 7.07
C GLY A 30 5.22 8.97 7.96
N PRO A 31 5.10 8.80 9.29
CA PRO A 31 6.12 9.22 10.26
C PRO A 31 7.47 8.47 10.25
N SER A 32 7.84 7.71 9.22
CA SER A 32 9.18 7.15 9.15
C SER A 32 9.57 6.78 7.73
N GLY A 33 10.63 7.41 7.22
CA GLY A 33 11.43 6.87 6.11
C GLY A 33 12.21 5.61 6.51
N LEU A 34 11.58 4.73 7.32
CA LEU A 34 12.09 3.42 7.70
C LEU A 34 11.47 2.43 6.71
N LEU A 35 12.34 1.62 6.09
CA LEU A 35 11.92 0.54 5.21
C LEU A 35 11.05 -0.46 6.00
N MET A 36 9.86 -0.73 5.49
CA MET A 36 8.91 -1.70 6.04
C MET A 36 8.74 -2.86 5.06
N THR A 37 8.44 -4.04 5.60
CA THR A 37 8.08 -5.22 4.81
C THR A 37 6.61 -5.55 5.05
N PHE A 38 5.86 -5.67 3.96
CA PHE A 38 4.46 -6.10 3.97
C PHE A 38 4.32 -7.46 3.28
N LEU A 39 3.53 -8.34 3.91
CA LEU A 39 3.02 -9.54 3.28
C LEU A 39 1.56 -9.31 2.90
N MET A 40 1.29 -9.24 1.59
CA MET A 40 -0.05 -9.13 1.04
C MET A 40 -0.53 -10.50 0.59
N HIS A 41 -1.38 -11.14 1.39
CA HIS A 41 -2.07 -12.38 1.03
C HIS A 41 -3.34 -12.05 0.24
N TRP A 42 -3.52 -12.68 -0.91
CA TRP A 42 -4.74 -12.58 -1.72
C TRP A 42 -5.38 -13.94 -1.93
N GLN A 43 -6.71 -13.94 -2.03
CA GLN A 43 -7.50 -15.08 -2.46
C GLN A 43 -8.56 -14.60 -3.45
N PHE A 44 -8.92 -15.41 -4.44
CA PHE A 44 -10.04 -15.04 -5.32
C PHE A 44 -11.36 -15.07 -4.58
N LYS A 45 -12.19 -14.06 -4.82
CA LYS A 45 -13.60 -14.12 -4.48
C LYS A 45 -14.28 -15.25 -5.25
N THR A 46 -15.30 -15.86 -4.62
CA THR A 46 -16.07 -16.93 -5.25
C THR A 46 -16.66 -16.48 -6.58
N GLY A 47 -16.39 -17.23 -7.65
CA GLY A 47 -16.88 -16.94 -9.01
C GLY A 47 -16.04 -15.95 -9.82
N TYR A 48 -14.95 -15.41 -9.27
CA TYR A 48 -14.11 -14.42 -9.98
C TYR A 48 -12.79 -14.97 -10.54
N HIS A 49 -12.45 -16.24 -10.28
CA HIS A 49 -11.17 -16.86 -10.69
C HIS A 49 -10.85 -16.63 -12.17
N GLU A 50 -11.74 -17.01 -13.10
CA GLU A 50 -11.46 -16.88 -14.54
C GLU A 50 -11.28 -15.42 -14.97
N LYS A 51 -12.16 -14.52 -14.49
CA LYS A 51 -12.11 -13.10 -14.84
C LYS A 51 -10.79 -12.47 -14.40
N ALA A 52 -10.39 -12.76 -13.18
CA ALA A 52 -9.17 -12.25 -12.60
C ALA A 52 -7.91 -12.84 -13.25
N ALA A 53 -7.93 -14.14 -13.58
CA ALA A 53 -6.85 -14.79 -14.32
C ALA A 53 -6.67 -14.16 -15.71
N ARG A 54 -7.77 -13.91 -16.44
CA ARG A 54 -7.72 -13.22 -17.74
C ARG A 54 -7.16 -11.80 -17.61
N GLN A 55 -7.60 -11.04 -16.61
CA GLN A 55 -7.08 -9.71 -16.34
C GLN A 55 -5.58 -9.74 -16.02
N PHE A 56 -5.13 -10.70 -15.23
CA PHE A 56 -3.72 -10.90 -14.92
C PHE A 56 -2.92 -11.25 -16.18
N MET A 57 -3.38 -12.18 -17.01
CA MET A 57 -2.70 -12.54 -18.27
C MET A 57 -2.65 -11.37 -19.26
N ALA A 58 -3.63 -10.47 -19.22
CA ALA A 58 -3.67 -9.30 -20.09
C ALA A 58 -2.74 -8.17 -19.63
N THR A 59 -2.58 -7.97 -18.32
CA THR A 59 -1.90 -6.79 -17.75
C THR A 59 -0.56 -7.11 -17.10
N GLY A 60 -0.33 -8.36 -16.71
CA GLY A 60 0.76 -8.77 -15.81
C GLY A 60 0.57 -8.32 -14.36
N ALA A 61 -0.52 -7.59 -14.06
CA ALA A 61 -0.78 -6.94 -12.78
C ALA A 61 0.45 -6.16 -12.29
N PRO A 62 0.84 -5.05 -12.92
CA PRO A 62 1.98 -4.27 -12.45
C PRO A 62 1.75 -3.83 -11.00
N PHE A 63 2.83 -3.72 -10.24
CA PHE A 63 2.77 -3.21 -8.87
C PHE A 63 3.23 -1.74 -8.87
N PRO A 64 2.67 -0.87 -8.00
CA PRO A 64 3.15 0.50 -7.86
C PRO A 64 4.65 0.57 -7.53
N VAL A 65 5.31 1.65 -7.92
CA VAL A 65 6.76 1.81 -7.69
C VAL A 65 7.06 1.82 -6.19
N CYS A 66 7.94 0.92 -5.76
CA CYS A 66 8.41 0.76 -4.38
C CYS A 66 9.85 0.23 -4.38
N THR A 67 10.45 0.03 -3.21
CA THR A 67 11.84 -0.44 -3.07
C THR A 67 12.01 -1.82 -3.70
N SER A 68 11.17 -2.78 -3.34
CA SER A 68 11.15 -4.10 -3.99
C SER A 68 9.80 -4.79 -3.79
N TRP A 69 9.44 -5.68 -4.70
CA TRP A 69 8.30 -6.56 -4.52
C TRP A 69 8.49 -7.90 -5.24
N LYS A 70 7.86 -8.95 -4.73
CA LYS A 70 7.86 -10.28 -5.34
C LYS A 70 6.53 -10.97 -5.13
N ARG A 71 5.99 -11.55 -6.20
CA ARG A 71 4.73 -12.29 -6.21
C ARG A 71 4.95 -13.79 -6.18
N PHE A 72 4.09 -14.49 -5.44
CA PHE A 72 4.07 -15.94 -5.29
C PHE A 72 2.63 -16.43 -5.48
N HIS A 73 2.47 -17.61 -6.09
CA HIS A 73 1.17 -18.25 -6.33
C HIS A 73 1.16 -19.62 -5.68
N ALA A 74 0.07 -19.97 -4.99
CA ALA A 74 -0.18 -21.35 -4.58
C ALA A 74 -0.62 -22.18 -5.81
N PRO A 75 -0.45 -23.52 -5.78
CA PRO A 75 -0.98 -24.40 -6.83
C PRO A 75 -2.49 -24.18 -7.06
N GLY A 76 -2.92 -24.22 -8.33
CA GLY A 76 -4.29 -23.87 -8.74
C GLY A 76 -4.54 -22.36 -8.85
N SER A 77 -3.60 -21.53 -8.40
CA SER A 77 -3.63 -20.07 -8.44
C SER A 77 -4.87 -19.46 -7.77
N VAL A 78 -5.50 -20.16 -6.82
CA VAL A 78 -6.67 -19.66 -6.08
C VAL A 78 -6.31 -18.64 -5.00
N GLU A 79 -5.04 -18.64 -4.59
CA GLU A 79 -4.46 -17.72 -3.63
C GLU A 79 -2.97 -17.51 -3.90
N GLY A 80 -2.40 -16.50 -3.24
CA GLY A 80 -0.98 -16.24 -3.27
C GLY A 80 -0.57 -15.07 -2.39
N TRP A 81 0.69 -14.68 -2.52
CA TRP A 81 1.31 -13.68 -1.67
C TRP A 81 2.11 -12.69 -2.50
N ILE A 82 2.18 -11.45 -2.02
CA ILE A 82 3.13 -10.45 -2.50
C ILE A 82 3.92 -9.99 -1.29
N LEU A 83 5.24 -10.16 -1.34
CA LEU A 83 6.15 -9.56 -0.38
C LEU A 83 6.56 -8.19 -0.95
N VAL A 84 6.38 -7.13 -0.17
CA VAL A 84 6.62 -5.75 -0.60
C VAL A 84 7.53 -5.07 0.42
N GLU A 85 8.64 -4.52 -0.05
CA GLU A 85 9.51 -3.66 0.74
C GLU A 85 9.29 -2.21 0.27
N THR A 86 8.95 -1.33 1.21
CA THR A 86 8.61 0.07 0.92
C THR A 86 8.73 0.94 2.16
N ASP A 87 9.00 2.23 1.99
CA ASP A 87 8.85 3.25 3.04
C ASP A 87 7.47 3.94 3.00
N ASP A 88 6.64 3.60 2.00
CA ASP A 88 5.29 4.11 1.82
C ASP A 88 4.27 2.97 1.74
N ALA A 89 3.42 2.85 2.77
CA ALA A 89 2.35 1.84 2.81
C ALA A 89 1.24 2.10 1.78
N ALA A 90 1.14 3.30 1.20
CA ALA A 90 0.12 3.64 0.20
C ALA A 90 0.22 2.75 -1.05
N VAL A 91 1.42 2.28 -1.41
CA VAL A 91 1.63 1.38 -2.55
C VAL A 91 0.86 0.05 -2.39
N CYS A 92 0.75 -0.46 -1.16
CA CYS A 92 -0.02 -1.66 -0.87
C CYS A 92 -1.52 -1.40 -1.00
N TYR A 93 -1.98 -0.21 -0.55
CA TYR A 93 -3.38 0.19 -0.65
C TYR A 93 -3.80 0.35 -2.11
N GLU A 94 -3.00 1.05 -2.92
CA GLU A 94 -3.27 1.26 -4.35
C GLU A 94 -3.44 -0.06 -5.10
N HIS A 95 -2.49 -0.99 -4.91
CA HIS A 95 -2.58 -2.30 -5.55
C HIS A 95 -3.75 -3.14 -5.03
N ALA A 96 -4.01 -3.13 -3.72
CA ALA A 96 -5.15 -3.87 -3.16
C ALA A 96 -6.48 -3.32 -3.71
N ALA A 97 -6.61 -2.00 -3.81
CA ALA A 97 -7.81 -1.33 -4.33
C ALA A 97 -8.04 -1.61 -5.82
N GLU A 98 -6.99 -1.60 -6.64
CA GLU A 98 -7.05 -1.95 -8.07
C GLU A 98 -7.66 -3.34 -8.30
N TRP A 99 -7.32 -4.29 -7.43
CA TRP A 99 -7.74 -5.70 -7.55
C TRP A 99 -8.90 -6.08 -6.64
N ALA A 100 -9.46 -5.12 -5.90
CA ALA A 100 -10.47 -5.37 -4.87
C ALA A 100 -11.78 -5.94 -5.43
N GLU A 101 -12.07 -5.79 -6.73
CA GLU A 101 -13.22 -6.44 -7.37
C GLU A 101 -13.06 -7.97 -7.39
N TYR A 102 -11.84 -8.46 -7.61
CA TYR A 102 -11.54 -9.87 -7.85
C TYR A 102 -11.06 -10.63 -6.62
N LEU A 103 -10.38 -9.93 -5.71
CA LEU A 103 -9.58 -10.52 -4.65
C LEU A 103 -10.06 -10.07 -3.27
N ASP A 104 -10.01 -10.99 -2.32
CA ASP A 104 -10.00 -10.70 -0.90
C ASP A 104 -8.56 -10.57 -0.42
N TRP A 105 -8.27 -9.53 0.34
CA TRP A 105 -6.91 -9.17 0.76
C TRP A 105 -6.73 -9.25 2.27
N LYS A 106 -5.57 -9.77 2.69
CA LYS A 106 -5.03 -9.61 4.03
C LYS A 106 -3.62 -9.06 3.93
N VAL A 107 -3.42 -7.83 4.37
CA VAL A 107 -2.12 -7.15 4.35
C VAL A 107 -1.60 -7.06 5.78
N SER A 108 -0.41 -7.63 6.03
CA SER A 108 0.23 -7.62 7.35
C SER A 108 1.62 -7.00 7.26
N PRO A 109 1.97 -6.01 8.10
CA PRO A 109 3.38 -5.67 8.30
C PRO A 109 4.08 -6.86 8.97
N VAL A 110 5.27 -7.21 8.48
CA VAL A 110 6.04 -8.36 8.95
C VAL A 110 7.49 -7.95 9.22
N PHE A 111 8.12 -8.65 10.16
CA PHE A 111 9.54 -8.50 10.48
C PHE A 111 10.29 -9.78 10.14
N THR A 112 11.57 -9.63 9.78
CA THR A 112 12.51 -10.75 9.68
C THR A 112 12.93 -11.22 11.08
N ASP A 113 13.61 -12.36 11.15
CA ASP A 113 14.13 -12.90 12.40
C ASP A 113 15.08 -11.92 13.10
N GLU A 114 15.93 -11.20 12.35
CA GLU A 114 16.87 -10.21 12.88
C GLU A 114 16.15 -9.01 13.52
N GLN A 115 14.97 -8.64 12.99
CA GLN A 115 14.16 -7.54 13.50
C GLN A 115 13.30 -7.96 14.69
N ALA A 116 12.68 -9.15 14.61
CA ALA A 116 11.75 -9.64 15.62
C ALA A 116 12.49 -10.20 16.85
N GLY A 117 13.62 -10.89 16.67
CA GLY A 117 14.36 -11.57 17.73
C GLY A 117 14.69 -10.69 18.95
N PRO A 118 15.31 -9.51 18.77
CA PRO A 118 15.60 -8.60 19.89
C PRO A 118 14.35 -8.11 20.62
N LEU A 119 13.19 -8.03 19.95
CA LEU A 119 11.93 -7.60 20.57
C LEU A 119 11.30 -8.70 21.41
N ILE A 120 11.33 -9.94 20.91
CA ILE A 120 10.87 -11.12 21.65
C ILE A 120 11.75 -11.33 22.88
N GLY A 121 13.08 -11.18 22.74
CA GLY A 121 14.02 -11.27 23.85
C GLY A 121 13.70 -10.32 25.01
N LYS A 122 13.27 -9.08 24.72
CA LYS A 122 12.88 -8.12 25.79
C LYS A 122 11.70 -8.58 26.66
N VAL A 123 10.84 -9.45 26.13
CA VAL A 123 9.64 -9.91 26.84
C VAL A 123 9.91 -11.20 27.61
N TYR A 124 10.77 -12.07 27.07
CA TYR A 124 10.94 -13.45 27.55
C TYR A 124 12.37 -13.80 28.02
N SER A 125 13.28 -12.83 28.08
CA SER A 125 14.66 -12.96 28.61
C SER A 125 14.86 -12.04 29.81
#